data_AF-A0A0V0U7N3-F1
#
_entry.id   AF-A0A0V0U7N3-F1
#
_cell.length_a   1.000
_cell.length_b   1.000
_cell.length_c   1.000
_cell.angle_alpha   90.00
_cell.angle_beta   90.00
_cell.angle_gamma   90.00
#
_symmetry.space_group_name_H-M   'P 1'
#
loop_
_entity.id
_entity.type
_entity.pdbx_description
1 polymer ?
#
loop_
_entity_poly.entity_id
_entity_poly.type
_entity_poly.pdbx_seq_one_letter_code
_entity_poly.pdbx_strand_id
1 'polypeptide(L)'
;MDCSEMDDDQHQQQRQQQQKQQIDSRKDILGHSIKVLFLFIISVAYLFGGAVLFQYFEREMKLRDLYSANVQLEQFRADLLKALWAHALVSTENDWNQLANERVDFYERQLNELADHLGNRNLVWSEYPWSITDSVFYAFSVITTIGFGDVSPRTREGKIATVIYGLFGIPLMIALLLQISRLLVALADRCRLSEGRFVAMLFVACLVTGTVLFGFLEQLDWVDACYFSFITFTSIGFGDIVPNHDGYFLICILYIIGCLALVSLCFDLLGRRIDACLDRLMLRKFGNGKAVEQDSTDIITLDGQVTNAVELNCNNESPPLAEVKTSAGIVKQRRRWQPSHSTSKEEAN
;
A
#
# COMPACT_ATOMS: atom_id res chain seq x y z
N MET A 1 -52.77 -31.61 -24.55
CA MET A 1 -51.66 -30.63 -24.48
C MET A 1 -50.75 -30.95 -25.62
N ASP A 2 -50.71 -30.04 -26.57
CA ASP A 2 -50.01 -30.20 -27.84
C ASP A 2 -48.51 -29.98 -27.62
N CYS A 3 -47.63 -30.74 -28.26
CA CYS A 3 -46.18 -30.62 -28.02
C CYS A 3 -45.63 -29.23 -28.38
N SER A 4 -46.33 -28.47 -29.23
CA SER A 4 -45.97 -27.10 -29.59
C SER A 4 -46.18 -26.08 -28.46
N GLU A 5 -47.25 -26.21 -27.67
CA GLU A 5 -47.51 -25.31 -26.53
C GLU A 5 -46.45 -25.46 -25.43
N MET A 6 -45.94 -26.69 -25.25
CA MET A 6 -44.94 -26.99 -24.22
C MET A 6 -43.56 -26.41 -24.56
N ASP A 7 -43.18 -26.34 -25.85
CA ASP A 7 -41.93 -25.69 -26.31
C ASP A 7 -41.99 -24.16 -26.20
N ASP A 8 -43.16 -23.56 -26.49
CA ASP A 8 -43.37 -22.12 -26.37
C ASP A 8 -43.27 -21.63 -24.90
N ASP A 9 -43.79 -22.42 -23.96
CA ASP A 9 -43.70 -22.15 -22.52
C ASP A 9 -42.25 -22.21 -22.01
N GLN A 10 -41.46 -23.20 -22.46
CA GLN A 10 -40.04 -23.28 -22.11
C GLN A 10 -39.23 -22.10 -22.66
N HIS A 11 -39.50 -21.68 -23.90
CA HIS A 11 -38.87 -20.50 -24.49
C HIS A 11 -39.29 -19.19 -23.79
N GLN A 12 -40.54 -19.06 -23.31
CA GLN A 12 -40.94 -17.93 -22.49
C GLN A 12 -40.23 -17.90 -21.13
N GLN A 13 -40.11 -19.04 -20.45
CA GLN A 13 -39.42 -19.12 -19.16
C GLN A 13 -37.92 -18.78 -19.28
N GLN A 14 -37.23 -19.26 -20.33
CA GLN A 14 -35.83 -18.90 -20.58
C GLN A 14 -35.65 -17.40 -20.82
N ARG A 15 -36.54 -16.76 -21.59
CA ARG A 15 -36.50 -15.30 -21.82
C ARG A 15 -36.72 -14.50 -20.53
N GLN A 16 -37.64 -14.93 -19.67
CA GLN A 16 -37.87 -14.30 -18.37
C GLN A 16 -36.68 -14.45 -17.43
N GLN A 17 -36.03 -15.62 -17.40
CA GLN A 17 -34.82 -15.84 -16.61
C GLN A 17 -33.65 -14.97 -17.10
N GLN A 18 -33.43 -14.89 -18.42
CA GLN A 18 -32.41 -14.02 -19.00
C GLN A 18 -32.65 -12.53 -18.69
N GLN A 19 -33.91 -12.07 -18.78
CA GLN A 19 -34.25 -10.69 -18.41
C GLN A 19 -34.00 -10.41 -16.93
N LYS A 20 -34.34 -11.36 -16.05
CA LYS A 20 -34.11 -11.22 -14.60
C LYS A 20 -32.62 -11.16 -14.27
N GLN A 21 -31.81 -12.04 -14.85
CA GLN A 21 -30.34 -12.00 -14.71
C GLN A 21 -29.73 -10.69 -15.22
N GLN A 22 -30.22 -10.15 -16.34
CA GLN A 22 -29.77 -8.85 -16.85
C GLN A 22 -30.15 -7.69 -15.92
N ILE A 23 -31.34 -7.71 -15.34
CA ILE A 23 -31.79 -6.69 -14.39
C ILE A 23 -30.97 -6.75 -13.11
N ASP A 24 -30.71 -7.94 -12.58
CA ASP A 24 -29.91 -8.13 -11.36
C ASP A 24 -28.45 -7.72 -11.60
N SER A 25 -27.84 -8.11 -12.73
CA SER A 25 -26.50 -7.65 -13.13
C SER A 25 -26.40 -6.12 -13.26
N ARG A 26 -27.42 -5.47 -13.84
CA ARG A 26 -27.47 -3.99 -13.92
C ARG A 26 -27.58 -3.33 -12.55
N LYS A 27 -28.35 -3.91 -11.62
CA LYS A 27 -28.46 -3.40 -10.24
C LYS A 27 -27.13 -3.55 -9.50
N ASP A 28 -26.41 -4.64 -9.71
CA ASP A 28 -25.10 -4.86 -9.10
C ASP A 28 -24.06 -3.85 -9.60
N ILE A 29 -24.01 -3.61 -10.92
CA ILE A 29 -23.13 -2.60 -11.52
C ILE A 29 -23.47 -1.20 -11.00
N LEU A 30 -24.77 -0.87 -10.91
CA LEU A 30 -25.22 0.42 -10.41
C LEU A 30 -24.85 0.60 -8.92
N GLY A 31 -25.03 -0.45 -8.11
CA GLY A 31 -24.64 -0.45 -6.70
C GLY A 31 -23.14 -0.22 -6.51
N HIS A 32 -22.29 -0.92 -7.28
CA HIS A 32 -20.84 -0.69 -7.26
C HIS A 32 -20.48 0.72 -7.72
N SER A 33 -21.11 1.22 -8.78
CA SER A 33 -20.88 2.57 -9.30
C SER A 33 -21.20 3.65 -8.27
N ILE A 34 -22.28 3.46 -7.48
CA ILE A 34 -22.65 4.37 -6.39
C ILE A 34 -21.59 4.34 -5.27
N LYS A 35 -21.10 3.16 -4.88
CA LYS A 35 -20.03 3.02 -3.87
C LYS A 35 -18.76 3.76 -4.30
N VAL A 36 -18.35 3.58 -5.56
CA VAL A 36 -17.16 4.24 -6.14
C VAL A 36 -17.34 5.75 -6.17
N LEU A 37 -18.49 6.25 -6.63
CA LEU A 37 -18.77 7.69 -6.67
C LEU A 37 -18.75 8.31 -5.27
N PHE A 38 -19.34 7.62 -4.28
CA PHE A 38 -19.34 8.07 -2.89
C PHE A 38 -17.92 8.17 -2.32
N LEU A 39 -17.11 7.13 -2.51
CA LEU A 39 -15.71 7.13 -2.08
C LEU A 39 -14.89 8.21 -2.81
N PHE A 40 -15.13 8.41 -4.10
CA PHE A 40 -14.47 9.46 -4.88
C PHE A 40 -14.74 10.86 -4.30
N ILE A 41 -16.00 11.17 -3.98
CA ILE A 41 -16.38 12.46 -3.38
C ILE A 41 -15.69 12.66 -2.03
N ILE A 42 -15.64 11.63 -1.18
CA ILE A 42 -14.94 11.69 0.11
C ILE A 42 -13.44 11.94 -0.11
N SER A 43 -12.81 11.25 -1.05
CA SER A 43 -11.39 11.42 -1.36
C SER A 43 -11.09 12.84 -1.85
N VAL A 44 -11.93 13.42 -2.71
CA VAL A 44 -11.78 14.82 -3.16
C VAL A 44 -11.90 15.79 -1.99
N ALA A 45 -12.87 15.59 -1.09
CA ALA A 45 -13.02 16.41 0.11
C ALA A 45 -11.80 16.29 1.05
N TYR A 46 -11.26 15.08 1.21
CA TYR A 46 -10.06 14.83 2.02
C TYR A 46 -8.83 15.53 1.44
N LEU A 47 -8.66 15.52 0.11
CA LEU A 47 -7.60 16.26 -0.58
C LEU A 47 -7.71 17.77 -0.38
N PHE A 48 -8.93 18.33 -0.45
CA PHE A 48 -9.14 19.75 -0.20
C PHE A 48 -8.82 20.12 1.25
N GLY A 49 -9.23 19.30 2.21
CA GLY A 49 -8.86 19.47 3.62
C GLY A 49 -7.35 19.44 3.83
N GLY A 50 -6.66 18.47 3.21
CA GLY A 50 -5.21 18.39 3.24
C GLY A 50 -4.53 19.62 2.62
N ALA A 51 -5.05 20.14 1.50
CA ALA A 51 -4.50 21.33 0.85
C ALA A 51 -4.55 22.56 1.77
N VAL A 52 -5.67 22.80 2.44
CA VAL A 52 -5.80 23.90 3.42
C VAL A 52 -4.86 23.69 4.61
N LEU A 53 -4.78 22.45 5.11
CA LEU A 53 -3.93 22.09 6.25
C LEU A 53 -2.44 22.37 5.96
N PHE A 54 -1.91 21.82 4.87
CA PHE A 54 -0.50 22.01 4.51
C PHE A 54 -0.21 23.44 4.08
N GLN A 55 -1.13 24.12 3.41
CA GLN A 55 -0.96 25.56 3.13
C GLN A 55 -0.88 26.39 4.42
N TYR A 56 -1.66 26.05 5.44
CA TYR A 56 -1.64 26.76 6.71
C TYR A 56 -0.29 26.59 7.44
N PHE A 57 0.23 25.37 7.52
CA PHE A 57 1.47 25.10 8.25
C PHE A 57 2.74 25.48 7.47
N GLU A 58 2.80 25.19 6.17
CA GLU A 58 4.06 25.31 5.40
C GLU A 58 4.27 26.69 4.76
N ARG A 59 3.19 27.45 4.50
CA ARG A 59 3.29 28.68 3.70
C ARG A 59 4.16 29.75 4.36
N GLU A 60 3.99 29.97 5.65
CA GLU A 60 4.75 31.02 6.35
C GLU A 60 6.24 30.67 6.49
N MET A 61 6.53 29.40 6.80
CA MET A 61 7.89 28.90 6.93
C MET A 61 8.63 28.99 5.59
N LYS A 62 8.03 28.48 4.51
CA LYS A 62 8.64 28.52 3.18
C LYS A 62 8.88 29.93 2.67
N LEU A 63 7.98 30.88 2.96
CA LEU A 63 8.21 32.29 2.61
C LEU A 63 9.39 32.90 3.38
N ARG A 64 9.55 32.53 4.65
CA ARG A 64 10.66 32.99 5.48
C ARG A 64 11.99 32.41 4.99
N ASP A 65 12.03 31.12 4.66
CA ASP A 65 13.24 30.44 4.17
C ASP A 65 13.66 30.96 2.80
N LEU A 66 12.70 31.21 1.90
CA LEU A 66 12.98 31.84 0.60
C LEU A 66 13.49 33.28 0.77
N TYR A 67 12.94 34.04 1.71
CA TYR A 67 13.41 35.39 1.97
C TYR A 67 14.83 35.39 2.56
N SER A 68 15.08 34.58 3.58
CA SER A 68 16.39 34.48 4.23
C SER A 68 17.46 33.97 3.26
N ALA A 69 17.14 32.98 2.43
CA ALA A 69 18.06 32.46 1.43
C ALA A 69 18.39 33.48 0.34
N ASN A 70 17.41 34.25 -0.14
CA ASN A 70 17.68 35.31 -1.12
C ASN A 70 18.63 36.37 -0.55
N VAL A 71 18.45 36.73 0.72
CA VAL A 71 19.36 37.68 1.40
C VAL A 71 20.78 37.10 1.52
N GLN A 72 20.92 35.84 1.93
CA GLN A 72 22.22 35.17 2.04
C GLN A 72 22.90 35.02 0.67
N LEU A 73 22.16 34.63 -0.36
CA LEU A 73 22.65 34.51 -1.73
C LEU A 73 23.23 35.84 -2.24
N GLU A 74 22.52 36.94 -2.00
CA GLU A 74 22.98 38.28 -2.37
C GLU A 74 24.25 38.68 -1.62
N GLN A 75 24.37 38.31 -0.34
CA GLN A 75 25.58 38.53 0.45
C GLN A 75 26.78 37.74 -0.10
N PHE A 76 26.61 36.44 -0.32
CA PHE A 76 27.66 35.57 -0.87
C PHE A 76 28.15 36.07 -2.23
N ARG A 77 27.22 36.48 -3.10
CA ARG A 77 27.55 37.06 -4.41
C ARG A 77 28.31 38.37 -4.28
N ALA A 78 27.86 39.26 -3.39
CA ALA A 78 28.52 40.55 -3.18
C ALA A 78 29.95 40.38 -2.65
N ASP A 79 30.16 39.44 -1.73
CA ASP A 79 31.47 39.19 -1.13
C ASP A 79 32.44 38.54 -2.12
N LEU A 80 31.96 37.61 -2.95
CA LEU A 80 32.73 37.08 -4.08
C LEU A 80 33.16 38.21 -5.02
N LEU A 81 32.22 39.03 -5.48
CA LEU A 81 32.51 40.12 -6.44
C LEU A 81 33.47 41.15 -5.84
N LYS A 82 33.32 41.53 -4.57
CA LYS A 82 34.25 42.43 -3.88
C LYS A 82 35.66 41.85 -3.81
N ALA A 83 35.78 40.57 -3.44
CA ALA A 83 37.08 39.90 -3.33
C ALA A 83 37.81 39.84 -4.69
N LEU A 84 37.08 39.48 -5.75
CA LEU A 84 37.60 39.42 -7.11
C LEU A 84 37.99 40.81 -7.63
N TRP A 85 37.13 41.81 -7.42
CA TRP A 85 37.35 43.18 -7.90
C TRP A 85 38.52 43.88 -7.20
N ALA A 86 38.67 43.69 -5.88
CA ALA A 86 39.75 44.30 -5.11
C ALA A 86 41.15 43.85 -5.59
N HIS A 87 41.26 42.62 -6.08
CA HIS A 87 42.53 42.04 -6.54
C HIS A 87 42.71 42.11 -8.05
N ALA A 88 41.65 42.38 -8.83
CA ALA A 88 41.69 42.43 -10.29
C ALA A 88 42.63 43.50 -10.86
N LEU A 89 42.82 44.61 -10.14
CA LEU A 89 43.65 45.73 -10.60
C LEU A 89 45.08 45.72 -10.01
N VAL A 90 45.34 44.87 -9.01
CA VAL A 90 46.58 44.91 -8.21
C VAL A 90 47.42 43.64 -8.37
N SER A 91 46.78 42.49 -8.64
CA SER A 91 47.44 41.19 -8.70
C SER A 91 47.98 40.86 -10.10
N THR A 92 49.00 39.99 -10.16
CA THR A 92 49.42 39.38 -11.43
C THR A 92 48.33 38.41 -11.93
N GLU A 93 48.33 38.09 -13.22
CA GLU A 93 47.34 37.20 -13.82
C GLU A 93 47.29 35.82 -13.13
N ASN A 94 48.46 35.24 -12.81
CA ASN A 94 48.53 33.94 -12.15
C ASN A 94 48.01 33.99 -10.70
N ASP A 95 48.39 35.02 -9.94
CA ASP A 95 47.94 35.18 -8.55
C ASP A 95 46.43 35.45 -8.50
N TRP A 96 45.91 36.24 -9.45
CA TRP A 96 44.49 36.51 -9.57
C TRP A 96 43.70 35.26 -9.96
N ASN A 97 44.20 34.47 -10.93
CA ASN A 97 43.56 33.20 -11.33
C ASN A 97 43.50 32.21 -10.17
N GLN A 98 44.58 32.07 -9.39
CA GLN A 98 44.59 31.18 -8.23
C GLN A 98 43.59 31.64 -7.16
N LEU A 99 43.58 32.93 -6.83
CA LEU A 99 42.62 33.52 -5.89
C LEU A 99 41.17 33.37 -6.38
N ALA A 100 40.94 33.60 -7.68
CA ALA A 100 39.61 33.52 -8.26
C ALA A 100 39.04 32.10 -8.15
N ASN A 101 39.84 31.08 -8.47
CA ASN A 101 39.43 29.69 -8.30
C ASN A 101 39.11 29.38 -6.83
N GLU A 102 40.00 29.76 -5.89
CA GLU A 102 39.75 29.53 -4.46
C GLU A 102 38.46 30.20 -3.97
N ARG A 103 38.20 31.44 -4.41
CA ARG A 103 37.00 32.19 -4.01
C ARG A 103 35.73 31.66 -4.65
N VAL A 104 35.79 31.19 -5.90
CA VAL A 104 34.67 30.53 -6.56
C VAL A 104 34.36 29.19 -5.88
N ASP A 105 35.36 28.38 -5.55
CA ASP A 105 35.18 27.13 -4.81
C ASP A 105 34.56 27.35 -3.42
N PHE A 106 34.93 28.45 -2.75
CA PHE A 106 34.34 28.84 -1.47
C PHE A 106 32.89 29.35 -1.61
N TYR A 107 32.59 30.09 -2.68
CA TYR A 107 31.23 30.52 -2.99
C TYR A 107 30.33 29.32 -3.34
N GLU A 108 30.85 28.38 -4.13
CA GLU A 108 30.15 27.14 -4.47
C GLU A 108 29.82 26.34 -3.20
N ARG A 109 30.77 26.15 -2.28
CA ARG A 109 30.48 25.47 -1.00
C ARG A 109 29.37 26.13 -0.17
N GLN A 110 29.33 27.45 -0.11
CA GLN A 110 28.25 28.16 0.60
C GLN A 110 26.90 28.04 -0.12
N LEU A 111 26.90 28.03 -1.46
CA LEU A 111 25.70 27.73 -2.23
C LEU A 111 25.19 26.32 -1.95
N ASN A 112 26.11 25.36 -1.79
CA ASN A 112 25.81 23.97 -1.48
C ASN A 112 25.09 23.82 -0.15
N GLU A 113 25.66 24.41 0.91
CA GLU A 113 25.04 24.40 2.24
C GLU A 113 23.65 25.07 2.24
N LEU A 114 23.50 26.19 1.52
CA LEU A 114 22.24 26.90 1.43
C LEU A 114 21.18 26.12 0.62
N ALA A 115 21.60 25.47 -0.47
CA ALA A 115 20.72 24.64 -1.29
C ALA A 115 20.18 23.44 -0.52
N ASP A 116 21.03 22.79 0.28
CA ASP A 116 20.64 21.67 1.14
C ASP A 116 19.66 22.12 2.24
N HIS A 117 19.91 23.27 2.87
CA HIS A 117 18.99 23.83 3.88
C HIS A 117 17.58 24.09 3.33
N LEU A 118 17.48 24.48 2.05
CA LEU A 118 16.20 24.71 1.37
C LEU A 118 15.52 23.43 0.88
N GLY A 119 16.13 22.26 1.10
CA GLY A 119 15.66 20.99 0.56
C GLY A 119 15.80 20.90 -0.96
N ASN A 120 16.65 21.73 -1.57
CA ASN A 120 16.86 21.76 -3.02
C ASN A 120 18.19 21.10 -3.40
N ARG A 121 18.30 19.80 -3.09
CA ARG A 121 19.47 18.95 -3.38
C ARG A 121 19.82 18.82 -4.88
N ASN A 122 18.92 19.27 -5.77
CA ASN A 122 19.14 19.26 -7.22
C ASN A 122 20.05 20.37 -7.73
N LEU A 123 20.32 21.40 -6.91
CA LEU A 123 21.15 22.54 -7.31
C LEU A 123 22.65 22.22 -7.36
N VAL A 124 23.10 21.12 -6.73
CA VAL A 124 24.52 20.95 -6.37
C VAL A 124 24.98 19.50 -6.50
N TRP A 125 26.22 19.32 -6.96
CA TRP A 125 26.89 18.04 -7.17
C TRP A 125 27.26 17.39 -5.82
N SER A 126 26.52 16.35 -5.40
CA SER A 126 27.08 15.38 -4.45
C SER A 126 28.35 14.76 -5.07
N GLU A 127 29.41 14.61 -4.29
CA GLU A 127 30.74 14.28 -4.82
C GLU A 127 30.77 12.96 -5.60
N TYR A 128 29.89 11.98 -5.32
CA TYR A 128 29.74 10.76 -6.14
C TYR A 128 28.35 10.12 -6.00
N PRO A 129 27.30 10.58 -6.72
CA PRO A 129 26.09 9.77 -6.84
C PRO A 129 26.47 8.45 -7.53
N TRP A 130 25.95 7.32 -7.06
CA TRP A 130 26.18 5.95 -7.57
C TRP A 130 27.38 5.18 -6.98
N SER A 131 27.62 5.25 -5.67
CA SER A 131 28.40 4.19 -5.00
C SER A 131 27.68 2.82 -5.13
N ILE A 132 28.36 1.72 -4.80
CA ILE A 132 27.72 0.39 -4.77
C ILE A 132 26.55 0.40 -3.78
N THR A 133 26.74 1.05 -2.63
CA THR A 133 25.73 1.16 -1.58
C THR A 133 24.51 1.96 -2.07
N ASP A 134 24.74 3.10 -2.71
CA ASP A 134 23.67 3.93 -3.29
C ASP A 134 22.94 3.21 -4.42
N SER A 135 23.68 2.41 -5.20
CA SER A 135 23.10 1.61 -6.29
C SER A 135 22.18 0.50 -5.76
N VAL A 136 22.56 -0.14 -4.64
CA VAL A 136 21.71 -1.12 -3.94
C VAL A 136 20.48 -0.43 -3.35
N PHE A 137 20.64 0.72 -2.72
CA PHE A 137 19.52 1.49 -2.17
C PHE A 137 18.56 1.99 -3.24
N TYR A 138 19.10 2.47 -4.36
CA TYR A 138 18.32 2.83 -5.53
C TYR A 138 17.51 1.62 -6.04
N ALA A 139 18.17 0.48 -6.27
CA ALA A 139 17.51 -0.74 -6.74
C ALA A 139 16.42 -1.21 -5.76
N PHE A 140 16.71 -1.18 -4.47
CA PHE A 140 15.75 -1.46 -3.40
C PHE A 140 14.54 -0.51 -3.43
N SER A 141 14.77 0.79 -3.59
CA SER A 141 13.70 1.80 -3.63
C SER A 141 12.77 1.63 -4.83
N VAL A 142 13.30 1.14 -5.97
CA VAL A 142 12.53 0.84 -7.19
C VAL A 142 11.62 -0.35 -6.96
N ILE A 143 12.14 -1.47 -6.45
CA ILE A 143 11.33 -2.70 -6.28
C ILE A 143 10.32 -2.60 -5.12
N THR A 144 10.60 -1.77 -4.12
CA THR A 144 9.69 -1.48 -3.01
C THR A 144 8.70 -0.36 -3.31
N THR A 145 8.84 0.32 -4.45
CA THR A 145 8.03 1.47 -4.86
C THR A 145 8.07 2.64 -3.87
N ILE A 146 9.09 2.72 -3.00
CA ILE A 146 9.29 3.86 -2.09
C ILE A 146 9.76 5.07 -2.89
N GLY A 147 10.79 4.88 -3.73
CA GLY A 147 11.27 5.90 -4.67
C GLY A 147 11.69 7.23 -4.04
N PHE A 148 12.60 7.22 -3.06
CA PHE A 148 13.13 8.43 -2.40
C PHE A 148 13.51 9.56 -3.37
N GLY A 149 14.06 9.23 -4.53
CA GLY A 149 14.32 10.22 -5.59
C GLY A 149 15.55 11.10 -5.38
N ASP A 150 16.31 10.83 -4.32
CA ASP A 150 17.65 11.38 -4.06
C ASP A 150 18.66 10.96 -5.14
N VAL A 151 18.58 9.70 -5.59
CA VAL A 151 19.34 9.17 -6.73
C VAL A 151 18.37 8.74 -7.83
N SER A 152 18.60 9.22 -9.05
CA SER A 152 17.75 8.89 -10.20
C SER A 152 18.54 8.81 -11.51
N PRO A 153 18.15 7.91 -12.45
CA PRO A 153 18.87 7.68 -13.69
C PRO A 153 18.69 8.88 -14.63
N ARG A 154 19.80 9.53 -14.97
CA ARG A 154 19.80 10.65 -15.92
C ARG A 154 19.93 10.19 -17.37
N THR A 155 20.65 9.09 -17.61
CA THR A 155 20.91 8.54 -18.95
C THR A 155 19.68 7.84 -19.54
N ARG A 156 19.63 7.77 -20.88
CA ARG A 156 18.56 7.06 -21.59
C ARG A 156 18.58 5.57 -21.24
N GLU A 157 19.77 5.00 -21.18
CA GLU A 157 20.03 3.60 -20.89
C GLU A 157 19.59 3.26 -19.45
N GLY A 158 19.93 4.10 -18.47
CA GLY A 158 19.53 3.91 -17.08
C GLY A 158 18.01 3.98 -16.87
N LYS A 159 17.33 4.87 -17.61
CA LYS A 159 15.86 4.94 -17.59
C LYS A 159 15.22 3.69 -18.17
N ILE A 160 15.72 3.18 -19.31
CA ILE A 160 15.26 1.92 -19.91
C ILE A 160 15.50 0.74 -18.95
N ALA A 161 16.69 0.66 -18.36
CA ALA A 161 17.03 -0.39 -17.39
C ALA A 161 16.10 -0.37 -16.18
N THR A 162 15.75 0.82 -15.67
CA THR A 162 14.83 0.98 -14.54
C THR A 162 13.42 0.48 -14.86
N VAL A 163 12.91 0.74 -16.06
CA VAL A 163 11.60 0.23 -16.50
C VAL A 163 11.58 -1.30 -16.52
N ILE A 164 12.60 -1.91 -17.12
CA ILE A 164 12.71 -3.38 -17.19
C ILE A 164 12.88 -3.98 -15.79
N TYR A 165 13.73 -3.37 -14.97
CA TYR A 165 13.99 -3.81 -13.60
C TYR A 165 12.74 -3.74 -12.73
N GLY A 166 11.99 -2.64 -12.79
CA GLY A 166 10.73 -2.46 -12.06
C GLY A 166 9.64 -3.44 -12.51
N LEU A 167 9.55 -3.74 -13.81
CA LEU A 167 8.55 -4.65 -14.37
C LEU A 167 8.59 -6.05 -13.72
N PHE A 168 9.78 -6.58 -13.45
CA PHE A 168 9.94 -7.89 -12.80
C PHE A 168 10.14 -7.78 -11.28
N GLY A 169 10.81 -6.73 -10.82
CA GLY A 169 11.14 -6.53 -9.42
C GLY A 169 9.93 -6.20 -8.55
N ILE A 170 9.01 -5.35 -9.01
CA ILE A 170 7.82 -4.96 -8.23
C ILE A 170 6.89 -6.17 -8.00
N PRO A 171 6.52 -7.00 -9.00
CA PRO A 171 5.74 -8.20 -8.75
C PRO A 171 6.42 -9.19 -7.80
N LEU A 172 7.74 -9.37 -7.93
CA LEU A 172 8.52 -10.23 -7.02
C LEU A 172 8.49 -9.69 -5.59
N MET A 173 8.63 -8.38 -5.40
CA MET A 173 8.54 -7.75 -4.10
C MET A 173 7.14 -7.90 -3.50
N ILE A 174 6.07 -7.65 -4.26
CA ILE A 174 4.69 -7.86 -3.80
C ILE A 174 4.48 -9.32 -3.38
N ALA A 175 4.97 -10.29 -4.16
CA ALA A 175 4.87 -11.71 -3.81
C ALA A 175 5.60 -12.04 -2.50
N LEU A 176 6.77 -11.42 -2.25
CA LEU A 176 7.49 -11.55 -0.98
C LEU A 176 6.69 -10.93 0.18
N LEU A 177 6.19 -9.70 0.03
CA LEU A 177 5.42 -9.01 1.06
C LEU A 177 4.16 -9.79 1.43
N LEU A 178 3.46 -10.37 0.45
CA LEU A 178 2.28 -11.22 0.68
C LEU A 178 2.60 -12.52 1.43
N GLN A 179 3.78 -13.11 1.21
CA GLN A 179 4.19 -14.29 1.97
C GLN A 179 4.51 -13.92 3.42
N ILE A 180 5.22 -12.81 3.63
CA ILE A 180 5.53 -12.32 4.97
C ILE A 180 4.25 -11.91 5.72
N SER A 181 3.30 -11.24 5.06
CA SER A 181 2.03 -10.85 5.67
C SER A 181 1.24 -12.07 6.17
N ARG A 182 1.21 -13.17 5.39
CA ARG A 182 0.60 -14.44 5.81
C ARG A 182 1.29 -15.05 7.04
N LEU A 183 2.62 -14.95 7.12
CA LEU A 183 3.35 -15.37 8.32
C LEU A 183 2.96 -14.53 9.54
N LEU A 184 2.80 -13.21 9.38
CA LEU A 184 2.35 -12.32 10.45
C LEU A 184 0.93 -12.65 10.93
N VAL A 185 0.01 -13.01 10.03
CA VAL A 185 -1.34 -13.49 10.40
C VAL A 185 -1.26 -14.79 11.20
N ALA A 186 -0.46 -15.76 10.74
CA ALA A 186 -0.29 -17.02 11.46
C ALA A 186 0.29 -16.82 12.87
N LEU A 187 1.16 -15.82 13.06
CA LEU A 187 1.65 -15.42 14.38
C LEU A 187 0.54 -14.77 15.24
N ALA A 188 -0.29 -13.91 14.65
CA ALA A 188 -1.43 -13.31 15.33
C ALA A 188 -2.39 -14.37 15.89
N ASP A 189 -2.68 -15.39 15.09
CA ASP A 189 -3.55 -16.52 15.45
C ASP A 189 -2.95 -17.33 16.61
N ARG A 190 -1.64 -17.59 16.58
CA ARG A 190 -0.94 -18.26 17.69
C ARG A 190 -1.03 -17.47 18.99
N CYS A 191 -0.95 -16.14 18.91
CA CYS A 191 -1.09 -15.25 20.05
C CYS A 191 -2.55 -15.05 20.50
N ARG A 192 -3.54 -15.65 19.81
CA ARG A 192 -4.98 -15.51 20.07
C ARG A 192 -5.46 -14.06 20.15
N LEU A 193 -4.79 -13.17 19.42
CA LEU A 193 -5.15 -11.76 19.33
C LEU A 193 -6.13 -11.57 18.16
N SER A 194 -7.05 -10.62 18.27
CA SER A 194 -7.85 -10.26 17.08
C SER A 194 -6.92 -9.59 16.07
N GLU A 195 -7.02 -9.97 14.79
CA GLU A 195 -6.20 -9.44 13.69
C GLU A 195 -6.02 -7.91 13.75
N GLY A 196 -7.11 -7.16 13.92
CA GLY A 196 -7.05 -5.70 13.98
C GLY A 196 -6.26 -5.13 15.17
N ARG A 197 -6.35 -5.75 16.36
CA ARG A 197 -5.56 -5.35 17.54
C ARG A 197 -4.09 -5.69 17.35
N PHE A 198 -3.81 -6.88 16.79
CA PHE A 198 -2.45 -7.32 16.52
C PHE A 198 -1.75 -6.37 15.55
N VAL A 199 -2.41 -6.02 14.44
CA VAL A 199 -1.87 -5.10 13.44
C VAL A 199 -1.68 -3.70 13.99
N ALA A 200 -2.62 -3.17 14.78
CA ALA A 200 -2.46 -1.86 15.42
C ALA A 200 -1.26 -1.83 16.38
N MET A 201 -1.07 -2.88 17.20
CA MET A 201 0.09 -2.96 18.10
C MET A 201 1.40 -3.05 17.32
N LEU A 202 1.45 -3.87 16.26
CA LEU A 202 2.65 -4.03 15.45
C LEU A 202 2.99 -2.74 14.70
N PHE A 203 1.99 -1.97 14.27
CA PHE A 203 2.18 -0.67 13.62
C PHE A 203 2.81 0.35 14.56
N VAL A 204 2.31 0.44 15.79
CA VAL A 204 2.91 1.30 16.83
C VAL A 204 4.32 0.81 17.18
N ALA A 205 4.51 -0.50 17.30
CA ALA A 205 5.83 -1.07 17.59
C ALA A 205 6.85 -0.77 16.47
N CYS A 206 6.44 -0.87 15.20
CA CYS A 206 7.27 -0.47 14.06
C CYS A 206 7.64 1.01 14.15
N LEU A 207 6.67 1.91 14.36
CA LEU A 207 6.95 3.35 14.49
C LEU A 207 7.92 3.67 15.63
N VAL A 208 7.70 3.10 16.81
CA VAL A 208 8.59 3.31 17.97
C VAL A 208 9.99 2.77 17.68
N THR A 209 10.07 1.55 17.12
CA THR A 209 11.36 0.93 16.80
C THR A 209 12.12 1.73 15.74
N GLY A 210 11.45 2.21 14.69
CA GLY A 210 12.07 3.06 13.67
C GLY A 210 12.52 4.40 14.23
N THR A 211 11.70 5.05 15.05
CA THR A 211 12.04 6.33 15.71
C THR A 211 13.31 6.18 16.55
N VAL A 212 13.40 5.10 17.33
CA VAL A 212 14.59 4.78 18.13
C VAL A 212 15.78 4.45 17.23
N LEU A 213 15.60 3.56 16.25
CA LEU A 213 16.66 3.10 15.38
C LEU A 213 17.30 4.24 14.58
N PHE A 214 16.49 5.05 13.89
CA PHE A 214 16.99 6.14 13.05
C PHE A 214 17.38 7.38 13.86
N GLY A 215 16.76 7.63 15.01
CA GLY A 215 17.22 8.67 15.93
C GLY A 215 18.65 8.41 16.43
N PHE A 216 19.02 7.14 16.68
CA PHE A 216 20.38 6.78 17.07
C PHE A 216 21.35 6.65 15.90
N LEU A 217 20.95 6.02 14.79
CA LEU A 217 21.85 5.76 13.66
C LEU A 217 22.17 7.03 12.88
N GLU A 218 21.17 7.86 12.60
CA GLU A 218 21.28 9.05 11.76
C GLU A 218 21.37 10.35 12.57
N GLN A 219 21.35 10.25 13.91
CA GLN A 219 21.33 11.41 14.82
C GLN A 219 20.17 12.39 14.54
N LEU A 220 19.06 11.87 14.03
CA LEU A 220 17.86 12.64 13.74
C LEU A 220 17.15 13.05 15.03
N ASP A 221 16.46 14.20 14.99
CA ASP A 221 15.49 14.52 16.04
C ASP A 221 14.41 13.44 16.10
N TRP A 222 13.81 13.24 17.27
CA TRP A 222 12.81 12.20 17.47
C TRP A 222 11.59 12.36 16.56
N VAL A 223 11.20 13.61 16.25
CA VAL A 223 10.10 13.89 15.32
C VAL A 223 10.49 13.51 13.90
N ASP A 224 11.67 13.92 13.46
CA ASP A 224 12.20 13.61 12.12
C ASP A 224 12.44 12.12 11.92
N ALA A 225 12.90 11.40 12.95
CA ALA A 225 13.07 9.95 12.92
C ALA A 225 11.73 9.21 12.82
N CYS A 226 10.70 9.68 13.55
CA CYS A 226 9.35 9.13 13.48
C CYS A 226 8.72 9.41 12.10
N TYR A 227 8.86 10.65 11.61
CA TYR A 227 8.42 11.07 10.29
C TYR A 227 9.09 10.23 9.20
N PHE A 228 10.43 10.15 9.20
CA PHE A 228 11.20 9.33 8.27
C PHE A 228 10.76 7.86 8.29
N SER A 229 10.57 7.29 9.48
CA SER A 229 10.07 5.93 9.62
C SER A 229 8.71 5.78 8.94
N PHE A 230 7.75 6.63 9.28
CA PHE A 230 6.40 6.61 8.74
C PHE A 230 6.37 6.73 7.22
N ILE A 231 7.00 7.77 6.65
CA ILE A 231 6.98 8.01 5.19
C ILE A 231 7.68 6.88 4.42
N THR A 232 8.69 6.25 5.03
CA THR A 232 9.47 5.19 4.38
C THR A 232 8.66 3.90 4.31
N PHE A 233 8.14 3.40 5.44
CA PHE A 233 7.42 2.12 5.41
C PHE A 233 6.01 2.21 4.82
N THR A 234 5.41 3.41 4.78
CA THR A 234 4.17 3.64 4.03
C THR A 234 4.41 3.83 2.54
N SER A 235 5.66 3.74 2.07
CA SER A 235 6.08 3.93 0.68
C SER A 235 5.70 5.30 0.08
N ILE A 236 5.64 6.35 0.92
CA ILE A 236 5.51 7.73 0.46
C ILE A 236 6.86 8.23 -0.07
N GLY A 237 7.93 8.00 0.70
CA GLY A 237 9.32 8.18 0.24
C GLY A 237 9.65 9.56 -0.33
N PHE A 238 9.45 10.64 0.41
CA PHE A 238 9.74 11.99 -0.10
C PHE A 238 11.22 12.25 -0.41
N GLY A 239 12.15 11.51 0.22
CA GLY A 239 13.60 11.62 0.00
C GLY A 239 14.25 12.88 0.55
N ASP A 240 13.51 13.64 1.35
CA ASP A 240 14.00 14.75 2.16
C ASP A 240 14.95 14.29 3.27
N ILE A 241 14.69 13.11 3.83
CA ILE A 241 15.59 12.40 4.74
C ILE A 241 15.87 11.03 4.14
N VAL A 242 17.14 10.72 3.92
CA VAL A 242 17.60 9.41 3.44
C VAL A 242 18.81 9.01 4.28
N PRO A 243 18.86 7.76 4.77
CA PRO A 243 19.98 7.28 5.56
C PRO A 243 21.29 7.37 4.77
N ASN A 244 22.34 7.94 5.37
CA ASN A 244 23.64 8.10 4.72
C ASN A 244 24.52 6.89 5.03
N HIS A 245 25.17 6.26 4.04
CA HIS A 245 25.56 4.84 4.19
C HIS A 245 27.03 4.51 3.95
N ASP A 246 27.54 3.65 4.86
CA ASP A 246 28.43 2.51 4.55
C ASP A 246 28.28 1.33 5.54
N GLY A 247 27.85 1.55 6.80
CA GLY A 247 27.90 0.52 7.86
C GLY A 247 26.62 -0.26 8.21
N TYR A 248 25.43 0.32 8.05
CA TYR A 248 24.18 -0.23 8.62
C TYR A 248 23.02 -0.36 7.61
N PHE A 249 23.32 -0.20 6.32
CA PHE A 249 22.37 -0.21 5.21
C PHE A 249 21.52 -1.51 5.15
N LEU A 250 22.12 -2.67 5.49
CA LEU A 250 21.41 -3.97 5.53
C LEU A 250 20.33 -4.00 6.63
N ILE A 251 20.62 -3.43 7.80
CA ILE A 251 19.66 -3.35 8.91
C ILE A 251 18.47 -2.48 8.49
N CYS A 252 18.74 -1.36 7.80
CA CYS A 252 17.71 -0.49 7.25
C CYS A 252 16.82 -1.24 6.25
N ILE A 253 17.41 -1.95 5.28
CA ILE A 253 16.66 -2.74 4.28
C ILE A 253 15.76 -3.78 4.97
N LEU A 254 16.30 -4.55 5.92
CA LEU A 254 15.54 -5.58 6.63
C LEU A 254 14.38 -4.98 7.44
N TYR A 255 14.62 -3.86 8.12
CA TYR A 255 13.60 -3.13 8.85
C TYR A 255 12.48 -2.64 7.91
N ILE A 256 12.83 -2.04 6.77
CA ILE A 256 11.86 -1.52 5.80
C ILE A 256 11.04 -2.66 5.20
N ILE A 257 11.64 -3.79 4.83
CA ILE A 257 10.91 -4.96 4.33
C ILE A 257 9.89 -5.46 5.36
N GLY A 258 10.28 -5.57 6.63
CA GLY A 258 9.37 -5.97 7.71
C GLY A 258 8.18 -5.03 7.86
N CYS A 259 8.43 -3.72 7.79
CA CYS A 259 7.37 -2.71 7.91
C CYS A 259 6.47 -2.64 6.67
N LEU A 260 7.01 -2.81 5.46
CA LEU A 260 6.22 -2.92 4.23
C LEU A 260 5.31 -4.15 4.26
N ALA A 261 5.77 -5.27 4.82
CA ALA A 261 4.95 -6.47 4.97
C ALA A 261 3.79 -6.24 5.95
N LEU A 262 4.03 -5.46 7.00
CA LEU A 262 2.98 -5.01 7.91
C LEU A 262 1.97 -4.10 7.20
N VAL A 263 2.42 -3.13 6.40
CA VAL A 263 1.52 -2.25 5.64
C VAL A 263 0.70 -3.03 4.62
N SER A 264 1.29 -4.02 3.95
CA SER A 264 0.56 -4.94 3.08
C SER A 264 -0.57 -5.63 3.85
N LEU A 265 -0.30 -6.13 5.06
CA LEU A 265 -1.32 -6.73 5.93
C LEU A 265 -2.40 -5.71 6.34
N CYS A 266 -2.01 -4.47 6.65
CA CYS A 266 -2.95 -3.38 6.96
C CYS A 266 -3.92 -3.15 5.80
N PHE A 267 -3.44 -3.06 4.56
CA PHE A 267 -4.28 -2.85 3.39
C PHE A 267 -5.23 -4.04 3.14
N ASP A 268 -4.74 -5.27 3.29
CA ASP A 268 -5.57 -6.48 3.16
C ASP A 268 -6.72 -6.52 4.18
N LEU A 269 -6.47 -6.11 5.42
CA LEU A 269 -7.50 -6.03 6.46
C LEU A 269 -8.44 -4.85 6.26
N LEU A 270 -7.89 -3.70 5.88
CA LEU A 270 -8.66 -2.48 5.66
C LEU A 270 -9.63 -2.66 4.48
N GLY A 271 -9.17 -3.27 3.37
CA GLY A 271 -10.01 -3.61 2.22
C GLY A 271 -11.21 -4.46 2.62
N ARG A 272 -10.95 -5.61 3.27
CA ARG A 272 -12.00 -6.51 3.78
C ARG A 272 -13.01 -5.79 4.68
N ARG A 273 -12.56 -4.86 5.52
CA ARG A 273 -13.42 -4.09 6.42
C ARG A 273 -14.23 -3.01 5.71
N ILE A 274 -13.62 -2.31 4.75
CA ILE A 274 -14.30 -1.28 3.95
C ILE A 274 -15.41 -1.92 3.14
N ASP A 275 -15.14 -3.04 2.46
CA ASP A 275 -16.15 -3.76 1.68
C ASP A 275 -17.34 -4.16 2.54
N ALA A 276 -17.08 -4.81 3.68
CA ALA A 276 -18.12 -5.19 4.64
C ALA A 276 -18.89 -3.99 5.24
N CYS A 277 -18.26 -2.82 5.34
CA CYS A 277 -18.92 -1.60 5.80
C CYS A 277 -19.83 -1.00 4.71
N LEU A 278 -19.31 -0.91 3.48
CA LEU A 278 -20.04 -0.41 2.33
C LEU A 278 -21.27 -1.26 2.02
N ASP A 279 -21.14 -2.59 2.10
CA ASP A 279 -22.28 -3.50 1.93
C ASP A 279 -23.37 -3.23 2.97
N ARG A 280 -23.00 -3.05 4.25
CA ARG A 280 -23.96 -2.73 5.30
C ARG A 280 -24.64 -1.37 5.10
N LEU A 281 -23.92 -0.36 4.63
CA LEU A 281 -24.49 0.96 4.35
C LEU A 281 -25.44 0.92 3.16
N MET A 282 -25.09 0.18 2.11
CA MET A 282 -25.94 0.01 0.93
C MET A 282 -27.20 -0.79 1.28
N LEU A 283 -27.08 -1.86 2.06
CA LEU A 283 -28.24 -2.61 2.56
C LEU A 283 -29.16 -1.75 3.45
N ARG A 284 -28.62 -0.82 4.24
CA ARG A 284 -29.45 0.11 5.04
C ARG A 284 -30.18 1.17 4.21
N LYS A 285 -29.56 1.67 3.13
CA LYS A 285 -30.15 2.72 2.29
C LYS A 285 -31.04 2.19 1.15
N PHE A 286 -30.72 1.01 0.61
CA PHE A 286 -31.40 0.43 -0.55
C PHE A 286 -32.09 -0.92 -0.24
N GLY A 287 -31.73 -1.58 0.85
CA GLY A 287 -32.33 -2.84 1.31
C GLY A 287 -33.62 -2.61 2.10
N ASN A 288 -34.62 -2.00 1.46
CA ASN A 288 -36.01 -2.26 1.81
C ASN A 288 -36.58 -3.16 0.71
N GLY A 289 -36.14 -4.42 0.71
CA GLY A 289 -36.48 -5.38 -0.35
C GLY A 289 -35.66 -6.66 -0.30
N LYS A 290 -35.94 -7.50 0.71
CA LYS A 290 -35.53 -8.92 0.86
C LYS A 290 -34.04 -9.19 1.03
N ALA A 291 -33.70 -9.67 2.23
CA ALA A 291 -32.49 -10.43 2.47
C ALA A 291 -32.51 -11.66 1.56
N VAL A 292 -31.54 -11.75 0.63
CA VAL A 292 -31.15 -13.00 0.00
C VAL A 292 -30.02 -13.54 0.85
N GLU A 293 -30.28 -14.67 1.48
CA GLU A 293 -29.31 -15.48 2.19
C GLU A 293 -28.36 -16.07 1.13
N GLN A 294 -27.17 -15.49 1.02
CA GLN A 294 -26.13 -15.97 0.11
C GLN A 294 -25.23 -16.90 0.90
N ASP A 295 -25.66 -18.16 1.01
CA ASP A 295 -24.83 -19.25 1.52
C ASP A 295 -23.96 -19.74 0.34
N SER A 296 -22.82 -19.10 0.16
CA SER A 296 -21.78 -19.54 -0.79
C SER A 296 -20.69 -20.26 -0.02
N THR A 297 -20.89 -21.55 0.24
CA THR A 297 -19.78 -22.46 0.54
C THR A 297 -19.17 -22.94 -0.78
N ASP A 298 -18.19 -22.20 -1.28
CA ASP A 298 -17.28 -22.73 -2.30
C ASP A 298 -16.31 -23.72 -1.62
N ILE A 299 -16.54 -25.01 -1.82
CA ILE A 299 -15.58 -26.06 -1.46
C ILE A 299 -14.57 -26.16 -2.62
N ILE A 300 -13.36 -25.64 -2.40
CA ILE A 300 -12.23 -25.87 -3.30
C ILE A 300 -11.70 -27.29 -3.03
N THR A 301 -12.07 -28.26 -3.86
CA THR A 301 -11.41 -29.57 -3.94
C THR A 301 -10.09 -29.46 -4.71
N LEU A 302 -9.05 -30.13 -4.21
CA LEU A 302 -7.67 -30.11 -4.75
C LEU A 302 -7.49 -30.80 -6.12
N ASP A 303 -8.56 -31.20 -6.80
CA ASP A 303 -8.53 -31.58 -8.21
C ASP A 303 -9.50 -30.67 -8.96
N GLY A 304 -8.97 -29.84 -9.85
CA GLY A 304 -9.65 -28.72 -10.51
C GLY A 304 -10.78 -29.11 -11.46
N GLN A 305 -11.90 -29.62 -10.93
CA GLN A 305 -13.17 -29.72 -11.63
C GLN A 305 -14.26 -28.98 -10.86
N VAL A 306 -14.85 -27.97 -11.53
CA VAL A 306 -16.03 -27.25 -11.05
C VAL A 306 -17.25 -28.06 -11.44
N THR A 307 -17.93 -28.66 -10.46
CA THR A 307 -19.26 -29.26 -10.67
C THR A 307 -20.32 -28.45 -9.93
N ASN A 308 -21.39 -28.10 -10.64
CA ASN A 308 -22.57 -27.46 -10.04
C ASN A 308 -23.28 -28.49 -9.14
N ALA A 309 -23.62 -28.10 -7.90
CA ALA A 309 -24.26 -28.98 -6.91
C ALA A 309 -25.73 -29.36 -7.21
N VAL A 310 -26.17 -29.29 -8.47
CA VAL A 310 -27.54 -29.62 -8.89
C VAL A 310 -27.68 -31.09 -9.34
N GLU A 311 -26.59 -31.83 -9.52
CA GLU A 311 -26.64 -33.15 -10.18
C GLU A 311 -26.41 -34.38 -9.28
N LEU A 312 -26.48 -34.25 -7.96
CA LEU A 312 -26.35 -35.38 -7.02
C LEU A 312 -27.64 -35.57 -6.21
N ASN A 313 -28.75 -35.84 -6.89
CA ASN A 313 -29.94 -36.39 -6.24
C ASN A 313 -30.65 -37.43 -7.11
N CYS A 314 -29.91 -38.46 -7.52
CA CYS A 314 -30.43 -39.72 -8.02
C CYS A 314 -29.36 -40.77 -7.74
N ASN A 315 -29.27 -41.28 -6.51
CA ASN A 315 -28.87 -42.64 -6.15
C ASN A 315 -28.88 -42.76 -4.62
N ASN A 316 -29.70 -43.68 -4.11
CA ASN A 316 -29.84 -44.03 -2.70
C ASN A 316 -28.58 -44.73 -2.18
N GLU A 317 -27.51 -43.98 -1.91
CA GLU A 317 -26.39 -44.46 -1.12
C GLU A 317 -26.08 -43.50 0.02
N SER A 318 -26.09 -44.03 1.24
CA SER A 318 -25.76 -43.32 2.48
C SER A 318 -24.33 -42.76 2.38
N PRO A 319 -24.08 -41.48 2.68
CA PRO A 319 -22.71 -40.96 2.72
C PRO A 319 -21.94 -41.52 3.92
N PRO A 320 -20.63 -41.80 3.80
CA PRO A 320 -19.80 -42.18 4.94
C PRO A 320 -19.66 -40.99 5.91
N LEU A 321 -19.52 -41.31 7.20
CA LEU A 321 -19.31 -40.35 8.30
C LEU A 321 -18.12 -39.41 8.00
N ALA A 322 -18.41 -38.23 7.46
CA ALA A 322 -17.45 -37.14 7.38
C ALA A 322 -17.53 -36.31 8.68
N GLU A 323 -16.45 -36.30 9.46
CA GLU A 323 -16.28 -35.38 10.57
C GLU A 323 -16.16 -33.94 10.05
N VAL A 324 -17.19 -33.13 10.32
CA VAL A 324 -17.17 -31.69 10.07
C VAL A 324 -16.43 -30.99 11.21
N LYS A 325 -15.24 -30.44 10.93
CA LYS A 325 -14.58 -29.45 11.79
C LYS A 325 -14.94 -28.05 11.31
N THR A 326 -15.79 -27.35 12.05
CA THR A 326 -16.01 -25.91 11.90
C THR A 326 -15.07 -25.11 12.82
N SER A 327 -14.64 -23.93 12.37
CA SER A 327 -13.76 -22.98 13.07
C SER A 327 -14.46 -22.17 14.18
N ALA A 328 -15.61 -22.64 14.66
CA ALA A 328 -16.23 -22.20 15.91
C ALA A 328 -16.52 -23.45 16.74
N GLY A 329 -16.12 -23.43 18.03
CA GLY A 329 -15.97 -24.61 18.88
C GLY A 329 -17.11 -25.64 18.89
N ILE A 330 -16.77 -26.85 19.37
CA ILE A 330 -17.59 -28.05 19.46
C ILE A 330 -19.04 -27.74 19.93
N VAL A 331 -20.01 -27.83 19.01
CA VAL A 331 -21.43 -27.95 19.35
C VAL A 331 -21.85 -29.39 19.12
N LYS A 332 -22.05 -30.15 20.21
CA LYS A 332 -22.73 -31.45 20.17
C LYS A 332 -24.21 -31.23 19.84
N GLN A 333 -24.60 -31.32 18.57
CA GLN A 333 -26.01 -31.49 18.22
C GLN A 333 -26.43 -32.94 18.47
N ARG A 334 -27.13 -33.17 19.58
CA ARG A 334 -27.85 -34.43 19.85
C ARG A 334 -29.16 -34.39 19.04
N ARG A 335 -29.17 -34.90 17.81
CA ARG A 335 -30.46 -35.14 17.12
C ARG A 335 -31.14 -36.37 17.73
N ARG A 336 -32.23 -36.12 18.46
CA ARG A 336 -33.17 -37.14 18.93
C ARG A 336 -33.93 -37.68 17.71
N TRP A 337 -33.69 -38.93 17.36
CA TRP A 337 -34.43 -39.66 16.33
C TRP A 337 -35.82 -40.04 16.89
N GLN A 338 -36.90 -39.67 16.20
CA GLN A 338 -38.24 -40.24 16.41
C GLN A 338 -38.61 -41.02 15.15
N PRO A 339 -38.94 -42.33 15.24
CA PRO A 339 -39.43 -43.07 14.09
C PRO A 339 -40.87 -42.69 13.77
N SER A 340 -41.15 -42.43 12.50
CA SER A 340 -42.49 -42.44 11.93
C SER A 340 -43.03 -43.87 11.88
N HIS A 341 -44.20 -44.11 12.46
CA HIS A 341 -44.93 -45.37 12.35
C HIS A 341 -45.34 -45.65 10.90
N SER A 342 -44.90 -46.78 10.36
CA SER A 342 -45.51 -47.47 9.21
C SER A 342 -46.18 -48.75 9.71
N THR A 343 -47.51 -48.79 9.69
CA THR A 343 -48.29 -50.03 9.87
C THR A 343 -48.63 -50.60 8.51
N SER A 344 -48.13 -51.79 8.21
CA SER A 344 -48.70 -52.68 7.19
C SER A 344 -48.58 -54.13 7.63
N LYS A 345 -49.75 -54.78 7.82
CA LYS A 345 -50.10 -56.19 7.53
C LYS A 345 -49.25 -57.29 8.23
N GLU A 346 -49.69 -58.49 8.57
CA GLU A 346 -50.83 -59.35 8.28
C GLU A 346 -50.76 -60.51 9.32
N GLU A 347 -51.92 -61.04 9.73
CA GLU A 347 -52.29 -62.44 10.07
C GLU A 347 -51.54 -63.38 11.06
N ALA A 348 -52.36 -64.30 11.58
CA ALA A 348 -52.13 -65.55 12.33
C ALA A 348 -51.93 -65.49 13.87
N ASN A 349 -53.01 -65.63 14.63
CA ASN A 349 -53.52 -66.93 15.15
C ASN A 349 -54.83 -66.73 15.93
#